data_AF-A0A3C1VTK5-F1
#
_entry.id   AF-A0A3C1VTK5-F1
#
_cell.length_a   1.000
_cell.length_b   1.000
_cell.length_c   1.000
_cell.angle_alpha   90.00
_cell.angle_beta   90.00
_cell.angle_gamma   90.00
#
_symmetry.space_group_name_H-M   'P 1'
#
loop_
_entity.id
_entity.type
_entity.pdbx_description
1 polymer ?
#
loop_
_entity_poly.entity_id
_entity_poly.type
_entity_poly.pdbx_seq_one_letter_code
_entity_poly.pdbx_strand_id
1 'polypeptide(L)'
;MLNIQGFETIVNKTYDVPYMERTRLYYEAQGYSEPYLWAHFATTPFSALQKPLSESTVSLITTAMPDTEQGRSERKLYSSLSTPAPKTMYTLGLSWHDTVTHTRDTGSFLPIEPLLVVQDEGGIG
;
A
#
# COMPACT_ATOMS: atom_id res chain seq x y z
N MET A 1 -42.02 -0.12 -25.68
CA MET A 1 -41.73 0.78 -24.54
C MET A 1 -41.19 -0.09 -23.42
N LEU A 2 -39.87 -0.31 -23.37
CA LEU A 2 -39.25 -1.08 -22.28
C LEU A 2 -38.92 -0.13 -21.14
N ASN A 3 -39.49 -0.42 -19.98
CA ASN A 3 -39.32 0.32 -18.75
C ASN A 3 -38.02 -0.14 -18.08
N ILE A 4 -36.93 0.60 -18.27
CA ILE A 4 -35.67 0.34 -17.56
C ILE A 4 -35.78 1.04 -16.21
N GLN A 5 -36.27 0.31 -15.20
CA GLN A 5 -36.11 0.69 -13.80
C GLN A 5 -34.70 0.33 -13.34
N GLY A 6 -33.98 1.30 -12.78
CA GLY A 6 -32.75 1.03 -12.03
C GLY A 6 -31.57 1.92 -12.37
N PHE A 7 -31.73 3.25 -12.37
CA PHE A 7 -30.61 4.09 -11.93
C PHE A 7 -30.61 4.02 -10.40
N GLU A 8 -30.00 2.97 -9.84
CA GLU A 8 -29.64 3.04 -8.43
C GLU A 8 -28.71 4.24 -8.27
N THR A 9 -29.13 5.17 -7.42
CA THR A 9 -28.26 6.22 -6.89
C THR A 9 -26.98 5.54 -6.43
N ILE A 10 -25.81 6.03 -6.86
CA ILE A 10 -24.53 5.52 -6.37
C ILE A 10 -24.45 5.89 -4.88
N VAL A 11 -25.03 5.04 -4.04
CA VAL A 11 -24.88 5.10 -2.61
C VAL A 11 -23.41 4.83 -2.38
N ASN A 12 -22.72 5.80 -1.79
CA ASN A 12 -21.33 5.66 -1.39
C ASN A 12 -21.29 4.60 -0.27
N LYS A 13 -21.28 3.32 -0.67
CA LYS A 13 -21.46 2.20 0.24
C LYS A 13 -20.14 1.98 0.97
N THR A 14 -20.09 2.37 2.24
CA THR A 14 -19.00 2.00 3.13
C THR A 14 -19.12 0.51 3.45
N TYR A 15 -18.19 -0.28 2.95
CA TYR A 15 -18.07 -1.70 3.27
C TYR A 15 -16.59 -2.10 3.28
N ASP A 16 -16.23 -3.10 4.08
CA ASP A 16 -14.89 -3.66 4.05
C ASP A 16 -14.69 -4.44 2.75
N VAL A 17 -13.64 -4.12 2.00
CA VAL A 17 -13.34 -4.82 0.75
C VAL A 17 -12.81 -6.21 1.09
N PRO A 18 -13.50 -7.31 0.72
CA PRO A 18 -13.03 -8.65 0.97
C PRO A 18 -11.94 -9.04 -0.04
N TYR A 19 -10.77 -8.40 0.06
CA TYR A 19 -9.66 -8.57 -0.90
C TYR A 19 -9.27 -10.02 -1.08
N MET A 20 -9.23 -10.80 0.00
CA MET A 20 -8.87 -12.21 -0.10
C MET A 20 -9.86 -13.00 -0.95
N GLU A 21 -11.14 -12.85 -0.68
CA GLU A 21 -12.17 -13.56 -1.44
C GLU A 21 -12.21 -13.11 -2.90
N ARG A 22 -12.15 -11.79 -3.14
CA ARG A 22 -12.18 -11.22 -4.51
C ARG A 22 -11.00 -11.69 -5.35
N THR A 23 -9.80 -11.74 -4.78
CA THR A 23 -8.61 -12.21 -5.50
C THR A 23 -8.71 -13.70 -5.84
N ARG A 24 -9.23 -14.55 -4.95
CA ARG A 24 -9.47 -15.98 -5.26
C ARG A 24 -10.43 -16.12 -6.45
N LEU A 25 -11.62 -15.52 -6.33
CA LEU A 25 -12.65 -15.58 -7.37
C LEU A 25 -12.14 -15.03 -8.72
N TYR A 26 -11.32 -13.98 -8.71
CA TYR A 26 -10.73 -13.38 -9.91
C TYR A 26 -9.80 -14.35 -10.67
N TYR A 27 -8.96 -15.10 -9.96
CA TYR A 27 -8.05 -16.07 -10.59
C TYR A 27 -8.78 -17.38 -10.95
N GLU A 28 -9.72 -17.84 -10.13
CA GLU A 28 -10.57 -19.00 -10.46
C GLU A 28 -11.34 -18.77 -11.77
N ALA A 29 -11.91 -17.57 -11.96
CA ALA A 29 -12.61 -17.20 -13.19
C ALA A 29 -11.71 -17.20 -14.44
N GLN A 30 -10.39 -17.13 -14.30
CA GLN A 30 -9.42 -17.23 -15.40
C GLN A 30 -8.99 -18.67 -15.70
N GLY A 31 -9.51 -19.66 -14.98
CA GLY A 31 -9.21 -21.08 -15.19
C GLY A 31 -7.99 -21.58 -14.42
N TYR A 32 -7.51 -20.85 -13.41
CA TYR A 32 -6.52 -21.38 -12.47
C TYR A 32 -7.18 -22.47 -11.62
N SER A 33 -6.60 -23.66 -11.62
CA SER A 33 -7.15 -24.83 -10.91
C SER A 33 -6.97 -24.76 -9.40
N GLU A 34 -5.93 -24.04 -8.95
CA GLU A 34 -5.66 -23.82 -7.53
C GLU A 34 -6.06 -22.39 -7.15
N PRO A 35 -6.81 -22.19 -6.05
CA PRO A 35 -7.14 -20.86 -5.60
C PRO A 35 -5.86 -20.11 -5.20
N TYR A 36 -5.87 -18.79 -5.39
CA TYR A 36 -4.75 -17.96 -4.95
C TYR A 36 -4.49 -18.16 -3.45
N LEU A 37 -3.25 -18.54 -3.11
CA LEU A 37 -2.81 -18.75 -1.73
C LEU A 37 -1.97 -17.55 -1.28
N TRP A 38 -2.34 -16.97 -0.14
CA TRP A 38 -1.51 -15.96 0.51
C TRP A 38 -0.30 -16.62 1.14
N ALA A 39 0.84 -15.94 1.02
CA ALA A 39 2.03 -16.28 1.76
C ALA A 39 1.73 -16.35 3.27
N HIS A 40 1.91 -17.52 3.87
CA HIS A 40 1.78 -17.72 5.31
C HIS A 40 3.04 -18.38 5.85
N PHE A 41 3.85 -17.59 6.54
CA PHE A 41 5.20 -17.95 6.95
C PHE A 41 5.38 -17.84 8.47
N ALA A 42 4.55 -18.57 9.22
CA ALA A 42 4.55 -18.51 10.69
C ALA A 42 5.89 -18.90 11.35
N THR A 43 6.73 -19.66 10.65
CA THR A 43 8.01 -20.16 11.16
C THR A 43 9.22 -19.55 10.46
N THR A 44 9.04 -18.64 9.51
CA THR A 44 10.18 -17.99 8.85
C THR A 44 10.81 -17.02 9.84
N PRO A 45 12.05 -17.27 10.29
CA PRO A 45 12.67 -16.43 11.28
C PRO A 45 13.02 -15.08 10.66
N PHE A 46 12.74 -14.00 11.38
CA PHE A 46 13.42 -12.73 11.12
C PHE A 46 14.90 -12.91 11.44
N SER A 47 15.77 -12.39 10.58
CA SER A 47 17.20 -12.35 10.89
C SER A 47 17.43 -11.47 12.12
N ALA A 48 18.19 -11.98 13.09
CA ALA A 48 18.56 -11.19 14.25
C ALA A 48 19.42 -9.99 13.81
N LEU A 49 19.17 -8.82 14.42
CA LEU A 49 19.97 -7.63 14.17
C LEU A 49 21.42 -7.89 14.62
N GLN A 50 22.38 -7.44 13.81
CA GLN A 50 23.81 -7.58 14.09
C GLN A 50 24.36 -6.47 14.99
N LYS A 51 23.54 -5.45 15.26
CA LYS A 51 23.85 -4.29 16.10
C LYS A 51 22.55 -3.77 16.76
N PRO A 52 22.64 -2.95 17.81
CA PRO A 52 21.45 -2.32 18.41
C PRO A 52 20.60 -1.58 17.37
N LEU A 53 19.29 -1.52 17.59
CA LEU A 53 18.37 -0.81 16.70
C LEU A 53 18.69 0.69 16.62
N SER A 54 19.13 1.28 17.75
CA SER A 54 19.58 2.67 17.86
C SER A 54 20.84 2.99 17.06
N GLU A 55 21.57 1.98 16.58
CA GLU A 55 22.71 2.13 15.68
C GLU A 55 22.37 1.67 14.26
N SER A 56 21.12 1.28 14.01
CA SER A 56 20.66 0.70 12.75
C SER A 56 19.92 1.72 11.90
N THR A 57 20.29 1.76 10.63
CA THR A 57 19.57 2.52 9.61
C THR A 57 18.32 1.76 9.17
N VAL A 58 17.16 2.39 9.30
CA VAL A 58 15.89 1.84 8.84
C VAL A 58 15.62 2.27 7.41
N SER A 59 15.21 1.33 6.56
CA SER A 59 14.77 1.60 5.18
C SER A 59 13.30 1.24 5.01
N LEU A 60 12.53 2.12 4.39
CA LEU A 60 11.16 1.87 3.99
C LEU A 60 11.09 1.51 2.51
N ILE A 61 10.34 0.45 2.19
CA ILE A 61 10.05 0.04 0.83
C ILE A 61 8.55 0.15 0.63
N THR A 62 8.13 0.88 -0.39
CA THR A 62 6.73 1.03 -0.76
C THR A 62 6.56 0.82 -2.26
N THR A 63 5.39 0.35 -2.67
CA THR A 63 5.00 0.28 -4.09
C THR A 63 4.41 1.59 -4.61
N ALA A 64 4.14 2.56 -3.72
CA ALA A 64 3.66 3.87 -4.10
C ALA A 64 4.76 4.68 -4.81
N MET A 65 4.36 5.54 -5.75
CA MET A 65 5.28 6.39 -6.50
C MET A 65 5.30 7.81 -5.92
N PRO A 66 6.40 8.57 -6.10
CA PRO A 66 6.42 9.99 -5.77
C PRO A 66 5.29 10.72 -6.49
N ASP A 67 4.60 11.62 -5.78
CA ASP A 67 3.47 12.35 -6.35
C ASP A 67 3.93 13.58 -7.17
N THR A 68 4.75 13.33 -8.18
CA THR A 68 5.31 14.35 -9.09
C THR A 68 4.98 14.00 -10.54
N GLU A 69 5.10 14.96 -11.45
CA GLU A 69 4.90 14.70 -12.89
C GLU A 69 5.79 13.56 -13.39
N GLN A 70 7.07 13.56 -12.98
CA GLN A 70 8.00 12.50 -13.33
C GLN A 70 7.63 11.16 -12.66
N GLY A 71 7.32 11.15 -11.36
CA GLY A 71 6.96 9.93 -10.63
C GLY A 71 5.68 9.26 -11.16
N ARG A 72 4.77 10.06 -11.72
CA ARG A 72 3.53 9.57 -12.36
C ARG A 72 3.74 9.05 -13.77
N SER A 73 4.70 9.58 -14.51
CA SER A 73 4.91 9.28 -15.94
C SER A 73 6.03 8.26 -16.19
N GLU A 74 7.01 8.15 -15.30
CA GLU A 74 8.21 7.34 -15.52
C GLU A 74 8.42 6.33 -14.38
N ARG A 75 8.52 5.04 -14.72
CA ARG A 75 8.95 3.98 -13.79
C ARG A 75 10.48 3.89 -13.74
N LYS A 76 11.13 4.93 -13.22
CA LYS A 76 12.60 5.01 -13.08
C LYS A 76 13.01 5.08 -11.61
N LEU A 77 14.28 4.79 -11.35
CA LEU A 77 14.88 5.02 -10.05
C LEU A 77 14.84 6.51 -9.72
N TYR A 78 14.41 6.83 -8.51
CA TYR A 78 14.33 8.17 -7.97
C TYR A 78 14.96 8.18 -6.58
N SER A 79 15.54 9.33 -6.21
CA SER A 79 16.07 9.58 -4.88
C SER A 79 15.61 10.95 -4.41
N SER A 80 15.22 11.04 -3.15
CA SER A 80 14.91 12.29 -2.47
C SER A 80 15.20 12.20 -0.99
N LEU A 81 15.21 13.36 -0.35
CA LEU A 81 15.25 13.44 1.09
C LEU A 81 13.93 12.90 1.66
N SER A 82 14.04 12.13 2.73
CA SER A 82 12.87 11.72 3.53
C SER A 82 12.29 12.89 4.35
N THR A 83 13.00 14.03 4.43
CA THR A 83 12.58 15.22 5.18
C THR A 83 12.46 16.43 4.25
N PRO A 84 11.31 17.14 4.24
CA PRO A 84 10.08 16.78 4.93
C PRO A 84 9.43 15.52 4.34
N ALA A 85 8.70 14.77 5.17
CA ALA A 85 7.95 13.60 4.70
C ALA A 85 6.93 14.01 3.62
N PRO A 86 6.76 13.22 2.55
CA PRO A 86 5.80 13.52 1.50
C PRO A 86 4.37 13.50 2.06
N LYS A 87 3.58 14.53 1.72
CA LYS A 87 2.18 14.62 2.15
C LYS A 87 1.27 13.70 1.33
N THR A 88 1.62 13.45 0.07
CA THR A 88 0.90 12.56 -0.84
C THR A 88 1.87 11.64 -1.56
N MET A 89 1.35 10.50 -1.99
CA MET A 89 2.02 9.57 -2.90
C MET A 89 1.05 9.19 -4.01
N TYR A 90 1.58 8.93 -5.21
CA TYR A 90 0.78 8.49 -6.33
C TYR A 90 0.55 6.97 -6.29
N THR A 91 -0.72 6.58 -6.24
CA THR A 91 -1.16 5.17 -6.07
C THR A 91 -2.17 4.72 -7.13
N LEU A 92 -2.67 5.61 -7.99
CA LEU A 92 -3.70 5.25 -9.00
C LEU A 92 -3.19 4.32 -10.10
N GLY A 93 -1.87 4.15 -10.23
CA GLY A 93 -1.26 3.15 -11.11
C GLY A 93 -1.12 1.75 -10.49
N LEU A 94 -1.71 1.52 -9.31
CA LEU A 94 -1.63 0.26 -8.54
C LEU A 94 -3.01 -0.40 -8.43
N SER A 95 -3.02 -1.71 -8.17
CA SER A 95 -4.25 -2.49 -8.02
C SER A 95 -4.78 -2.44 -6.58
N TRP A 96 -5.72 -1.54 -6.31
CA TRP A 96 -6.49 -1.45 -5.07
C TRP A 96 -7.88 -0.86 -5.37
N HIS A 97 -8.81 -0.97 -4.42
CA HIS A 97 -10.21 -0.57 -4.59
C HIS A 97 -10.41 0.92 -4.28
N ASP A 98 -10.26 1.75 -5.30
CA ASP A 98 -10.26 3.22 -5.20
C ASP A 98 -11.62 3.90 -4.99
N THR A 99 -12.72 3.18 -5.19
CA THR A 99 -14.07 3.74 -4.99
C THR A 99 -14.59 3.66 -3.56
N VAL A 100 -14.06 2.76 -2.71
CA VAL A 100 -14.52 2.58 -1.33
C VAL A 100 -13.41 2.69 -0.28
N THR A 101 -12.15 2.71 -0.73
CA THR A 101 -10.99 3.01 0.11
C THR A 101 -10.25 4.23 -0.44
N HIS A 102 -9.22 4.70 0.25
CA HIS A 102 -8.36 5.77 -0.23
C HIS A 102 -6.96 5.67 0.36
N THR A 103 -5.97 6.28 -0.28
CA THR A 103 -4.59 6.37 0.22
C THR A 103 -4.22 7.78 0.68
N ARG A 104 -5.19 8.54 1.20
CA ARG A 104 -5.00 9.93 1.68
C ARG A 104 -4.19 10.00 2.98
N ASP A 105 -4.18 8.93 3.76
CA ASP A 105 -3.30 8.79 4.91
C ASP A 105 -1.98 8.15 4.46
N THR A 106 -1.01 9.00 4.09
CA THR A 106 0.33 8.56 3.68
C THR A 106 1.06 7.80 4.79
N GLY A 107 0.82 8.16 6.06
CA GLY A 107 1.45 7.52 7.21
C GLY A 107 1.09 6.05 7.36
N SER A 108 -0.07 5.62 6.86
CA SER A 108 -0.49 4.21 6.90
C SER A 108 0.38 3.25 6.06
N PHE A 109 1.06 3.76 5.02
CA PHE A 109 1.87 2.93 4.11
C PHE A 109 3.29 3.47 3.85
N LEU A 110 3.60 4.68 4.31
CA LEU A 110 4.93 5.29 4.28
C LEU A 110 5.15 6.12 5.57
N PRO A 111 5.37 5.46 6.72
CA PRO A 111 5.37 6.08 8.05
C PRO A 111 6.68 6.84 8.35
N ILE A 112 7.09 7.76 7.48
CA ILE A 112 8.33 8.52 7.67
C ILE A 112 8.23 9.43 8.91
N GLU A 113 7.11 10.13 9.11
CA GLU A 113 6.97 11.07 10.24
C GLU A 113 7.12 10.36 11.62
N PRO A 114 6.45 9.23 11.90
CA PRO A 114 6.70 8.48 13.14
C PRO A 114 8.14 7.98 13.27
N LEU A 115 8.79 7.56 12.18
CA LEU A 115 10.18 7.12 12.23
C LEU A 115 11.14 8.25 12.57
N LEU A 116 10.88 9.47 12.09
CA LEU A 116 11.67 10.64 12.45
C LEU A 116 11.55 10.94 13.96
N VAL A 117 10.36 10.77 14.56
CA VAL A 117 10.19 10.90 16.02
C VAL A 117 11.03 9.86 16.76
N VAL A 118 10.99 8.59 16.33
CA VAL A 118 11.81 7.52 16.94
C VAL A 118 13.31 7.79 16.76
N GLN A 119 13.71 8.39 15.64
CA GLN A 119 15.09 8.80 15.41
C GLN A 119 15.52 9.90 16.37
N ASP A 120 14.69 10.93 16.55
CA ASP A 120 14.95 12.04 17.48
C ASP A 120 15.05 11.57 18.94
N GLU A 121 14.33 10.52 19.30
CA GLU A 121 14.39 9.85 20.59
C GLU A 121 15.59 8.88 20.73
N GLY A 122 16.40 8.71 19.68
CA GLY A 122 17.56 7.81 19.66
C GLY A 122 17.22 6.32 19.56
N GLY A 123 15.98 5.98 19.16
CA GLY A 123 15.52 4.60 19.00
C GLY A 123 16.00 3.94 17.71
N ILE A 124 16.25 4.73 16.67
CA ILE A 124 16.85 4.36 15.39
C ILE A 124 17.86 5.44 14.97
N GLY A 125 18.75 5.15 14.03
CA GLY A 125 19.72 6.15 13.56
C GLY A 125 20.96 5.51 12.98
#